data_AF-A0A3N0ZC33-F1
#
_entry.id   AF-A0A3N0ZC33-F1
#
_cell.length_a   1.000
_cell.length_b   1.000
_cell.length_c   1.000
_cell.angle_alpha   90.00
_cell.angle_beta   90.00
_cell.angle_gamma   90.00
#
_symmetry.space_group_name_H-M   'P 1'
#
loop_
_entity.id
_entity.type
_entity.pdbx_description
1 polymer ?
#
loop_
_entity_poly.entity_id
_entity_poly.type
_entity_poly.pdbx_seq_one_letter_code
_entity_poly.pdbx_strand_id
1 'polypeptide(L)'
;MFARGVIVLLCVLVAVSDGERNPKVKPNSPFMCTTIYEPVCGSDGKTYGSECALNAANQVSKPKILIQKQGECDRPLQPKVKPNSPIMCTMIYEPVCGSDGKTYGNACMLNAANQASKNKIVIVKQGECDQPQQPDCRPYPSNGCPEIYKPVCGSDGKTYGNECELCAANKVSKPQILIVKQGECDQPQQPNSPIMCTMIYKPVCGSDGKTYSNECMLNAANQASKNKIVIVKQGECDQPQQPNCKPNPSNICTKIYKPVCGSDGKTYSNECLLCVANQASKTKILIQRQGECDKRLPA
;
A
#
# COMPACT_ATOMS: atom_id res chain seq x y z
N MET A 1 -15.11 -63.45 -63.89
CA MET A 1 -15.24 -63.08 -62.47
C MET A 1 -13.88 -63.24 -61.79
N PHE A 2 -13.48 -62.24 -61.00
CA PHE A 2 -12.30 -62.15 -60.12
C PHE A 2 -10.91 -61.98 -60.75
N ALA A 3 -10.45 -60.72 -60.78
CA ALA A 3 -9.03 -60.38 -60.80
C ALA A 3 -8.45 -60.55 -59.38
N ARG A 4 -7.37 -61.32 -59.24
CA ARG A 4 -6.56 -61.45 -58.02
C ARG A 4 -5.19 -60.83 -58.27
N GLY A 5 -4.77 -59.96 -57.35
CA GLY A 5 -3.55 -59.17 -57.46
C GLY A 5 -2.26 -59.91 -57.09
N VAL A 6 -1.14 -59.19 -57.27
CA VAL A 6 0.15 -59.45 -56.64
C VAL A 6 0.73 -58.11 -56.17
N ILE A 7 1.20 -58.14 -54.93
CA ILE A 7 1.79 -57.09 -54.11
C ILE A 7 3.31 -57.08 -54.32
N VAL A 8 3.97 -55.92 -54.44
CA VAL A 8 5.31 -55.68 -53.86
C VAL A 8 5.48 -54.22 -53.41
N LEU A 9 5.99 -54.11 -52.18
CA LEU A 9 6.36 -52.99 -51.30
C LEU A 9 7.18 -51.82 -51.90
N LEU A 10 7.02 -50.62 -51.33
CA LEU A 10 8.13 -49.82 -50.77
C LEU A 10 7.62 -48.73 -49.79
N CYS A 11 8.45 -48.48 -48.78
CA CYS A 11 8.15 -47.86 -47.49
C CYS A 11 8.07 -46.31 -47.45
N VAL A 12 7.19 -45.85 -46.55
CA VAL A 12 7.32 -44.72 -45.59
C VAL A 12 7.54 -43.30 -46.14
N LEU A 13 6.55 -42.43 -45.90
CA LEU A 13 6.69 -41.19 -45.12
C LEU A 13 5.28 -40.77 -44.66
N VAL A 14 5.01 -40.86 -43.36
CA VAL A 14 3.78 -40.32 -42.74
C VAL A 14 4.07 -38.89 -42.33
N ALA A 15 3.44 -37.93 -43.00
CA ALA A 15 3.36 -36.56 -42.53
C ALA A 15 1.94 -36.31 -41.99
N VAL A 16 1.85 -36.15 -40.67
CA VAL A 16 0.66 -35.66 -39.98
C VAL A 16 0.46 -34.19 -40.36
N SER A 17 -0.75 -33.79 -40.74
CA SER A 17 -1.13 -32.38 -40.81
C SER A 17 -2.39 -32.15 -39.97
N ASP A 18 -2.19 -31.38 -38.91
CA ASP A 18 -3.21 -30.85 -38.01
C ASP A 18 -4.18 -29.89 -38.72
N GLY A 19 -5.39 -29.81 -38.16
CA GLY A 19 -5.99 -28.50 -37.86
C GLY A 19 -6.85 -27.81 -38.93
N GLU A 20 -8.16 -27.90 -38.72
CA GLU A 20 -9.14 -26.79 -38.81
C GLU A 20 -9.27 -25.99 -40.12
N ARG A 21 -10.33 -26.29 -40.90
CA ARG A 21 -10.89 -25.34 -41.88
C ARG A 21 -11.74 -24.27 -41.16
N ASN A 22 -11.13 -23.11 -40.91
CA ASN A 22 -11.86 -21.88 -40.52
C ASN A 22 -12.23 -21.08 -41.80
N PRO A 23 -13.50 -20.69 -42.03
CA PRO A 23 -13.92 -20.02 -43.25
C PRO A 23 -13.20 -18.68 -43.47
N LYS A 24 -12.68 -18.49 -44.69
CA LYS A 24 -12.00 -17.27 -45.14
C LYS A 24 -12.93 -16.04 -44.99
N VAL A 25 -12.67 -15.20 -44.00
CA VAL A 25 -13.32 -13.90 -43.85
C VAL A 25 -12.69 -12.91 -44.84
N LYS A 26 -13.52 -12.23 -45.65
CA LYS A 26 -13.11 -11.22 -46.63
C LYS A 26 -12.56 -9.96 -45.93
N PRO A 27 -11.57 -9.26 -46.52
CA PRO A 27 -11.05 -8.01 -45.97
C PRO A 27 -12.06 -6.88 -46.22
N ASN A 28 -12.30 -6.05 -45.21
CA ASN A 28 -13.28 -4.93 -45.14
C ASN A 28 -14.72 -5.28 -44.75
N SER A 29 -14.92 -6.19 -43.80
CA SER A 29 -16.12 -6.16 -42.95
C SER A 29 -15.83 -5.27 -41.72
N PRO A 30 -16.75 -4.37 -41.31
CA PRO A 30 -16.63 -3.65 -40.04
C PRO A 30 -16.47 -4.67 -38.91
N PHE A 31 -15.44 -4.49 -38.09
CA PHE A 31 -15.21 -5.35 -36.93
C PHE A 31 -16.25 -4.98 -35.86
N MET A 32 -17.42 -5.61 -35.94
CA MET A 32 -18.50 -5.40 -34.99
C MET A 32 -18.20 -6.17 -33.72
N CYS A 33 -17.53 -5.53 -32.76
CA CYS A 33 -17.38 -6.08 -31.43
C CYS A 33 -18.65 -5.84 -30.62
N THR A 34 -19.02 -6.80 -29.78
CA THR A 34 -20.02 -6.57 -28.74
C THR A 34 -19.51 -5.51 -27.77
N THR A 35 -20.42 -4.79 -27.12
CA THR A 35 -20.08 -3.81 -26.08
C THR A 35 -19.81 -4.46 -24.72
N ILE A 36 -19.65 -5.79 -24.70
CA ILE A 36 -19.36 -6.56 -23.49
C ILE A 36 -17.91 -6.26 -23.09
N TYR A 37 -17.72 -5.75 -21.88
CA TYR A 37 -16.41 -5.34 -21.37
C TYR A 37 -15.72 -6.51 -20.65
N GLU A 38 -14.90 -7.24 -21.40
CA GLU A 38 -14.05 -8.35 -20.94
C GLU A 38 -12.60 -8.07 -21.34
N PRO A 39 -11.89 -7.20 -20.60
CA PRO A 39 -10.66 -6.60 -21.11
C PRO A 39 -9.50 -7.59 -21.20
N VAL A 40 -8.58 -7.33 -22.13
CA VAL A 40 -7.30 -8.05 -22.27
C VAL A 40 -6.13 -7.06 -22.34
N CYS A 41 -4.98 -7.47 -21.81
CA CYS A 41 -3.74 -6.71 -21.90
C CYS A 41 -2.93 -7.14 -23.12
N GLY A 42 -2.69 -6.21 -24.05
CA GLY A 42 -1.85 -6.43 -25.22
C GLY A 42 -0.35 -6.34 -24.93
N SER A 43 0.47 -6.95 -25.79
CA SER A 43 1.92 -6.92 -25.72
C SER A 43 2.53 -5.56 -26.00
N ASP A 44 1.71 -4.62 -26.46
CA ASP A 44 2.00 -3.20 -26.60
C ASP A 44 1.72 -2.41 -25.30
N GLY A 45 1.33 -3.10 -24.22
CA GLY A 45 0.99 -2.50 -22.93
C GLY A 45 -0.34 -1.74 -22.93
N LYS A 46 -1.20 -1.93 -23.93
CA LYS A 46 -2.54 -1.32 -23.99
C LYS A 46 -3.61 -2.29 -23.55
N THR A 47 -4.58 -1.77 -22.79
CA THR A 47 -5.82 -2.49 -22.47
C THR A 47 -6.78 -2.39 -23.64
N TYR A 48 -7.27 -3.53 -24.11
CA TYR A 48 -8.33 -3.65 -25.10
C TYR A 48 -9.61 -4.08 -24.38
N GLY A 49 -10.75 -3.44 -24.67
CA GLY A 49 -12.02 -3.72 -23.98
C GLY A 49 -12.61 -5.12 -24.22
N SER A 50 -12.06 -5.84 -25.20
CA SER A 50 -12.30 -7.25 -25.47
C SER A 50 -11.18 -7.82 -26.33
N GLU A 51 -11.06 -9.15 -26.39
CA GLU A 51 -10.19 -9.84 -27.34
C GLU A 51 -10.55 -9.48 -28.80
N CYS A 52 -11.84 -9.27 -29.09
CA CYS A 52 -12.30 -8.74 -30.38
C CYS A 52 -11.66 -7.38 -30.70
N ALA A 53 -11.63 -6.45 -29.74
CA ALA A 53 -11.02 -5.14 -29.95
C ALA A 53 -9.51 -5.22 -30.21
N LEU A 54 -8.79 -6.15 -29.56
CA LEU A 54 -7.38 -6.41 -29.82
C LEU A 54 -7.16 -6.99 -31.23
N ASN A 55 -8.00 -7.93 -31.64
CA ASN A 55 -7.94 -8.53 -32.97
C ASN A 55 -8.25 -7.51 -34.08
N ALA A 56 -9.14 -6.54 -33.82
CA ALA A 56 -9.37 -5.40 -34.71
C ALA A 56 -8.12 -4.53 -34.85
N ALA A 57 -7.43 -4.20 -33.74
CA ALA A 57 -6.22 -3.40 -33.76
C ALA A 57 -5.05 -4.08 -34.51
N ASN A 58 -5.01 -5.42 -34.47
CA ASN A 58 -4.04 -6.22 -35.21
C ASN A 58 -4.21 -6.19 -36.74
N GLN A 59 -5.27 -5.59 -37.27
CA GLN A 59 -5.41 -5.38 -38.72
C GLN A 59 -4.38 -4.38 -39.26
N VAL A 60 -3.96 -3.42 -38.42
CA VAL A 60 -3.04 -2.32 -38.82
C VAL A 60 -1.74 -2.30 -38.02
N SER A 61 -1.64 -3.04 -36.91
CA SER A 61 -0.41 -3.14 -36.12
C SER A 61 0.60 -4.13 -36.69
N LYS A 62 1.86 -3.69 -36.83
CA LYS A 62 3.05 -4.52 -37.10
C LYS A 62 4.18 -4.08 -36.15
N PRO A 63 4.70 -4.93 -35.25
CA PRO A 63 4.36 -6.35 -35.06
C PRO A 63 2.95 -6.59 -34.51
N LYS A 64 2.47 -7.83 -34.65
CA LYS A 64 1.17 -8.23 -34.11
C LYS A 64 1.20 -8.15 -32.58
N ILE A 65 0.16 -7.54 -32.01
CA ILE A 65 -0.05 -7.42 -30.57
C ILE A 65 -0.57 -8.76 -30.06
N LEU A 66 0.13 -9.36 -29.10
CA LEU A 66 -0.24 -10.61 -28.44
C LEU A 66 -0.95 -10.31 -27.11
N ILE A 67 -1.86 -11.17 -26.66
CA ILE A 67 -2.41 -11.04 -25.31
C ILE A 67 -1.33 -11.47 -24.31
N GLN A 68 -0.91 -10.56 -23.44
CA GLN A 68 0.00 -10.86 -22.33
C GLN A 68 -0.75 -11.39 -21.11
N LYS A 69 -1.94 -10.87 -20.82
CA LYS A 69 -2.73 -11.20 -19.62
C LYS A 69 -4.22 -10.94 -19.85
N GLN A 70 -5.05 -11.76 -19.21
CA GLN A 70 -6.50 -11.54 -19.11
C GLN A 70 -6.82 -10.46 -18.08
N GLY A 71 -7.74 -9.56 -18.41
CA GLY A 71 -8.00 -8.33 -17.67
C GLY A 71 -7.27 -7.11 -18.26
N GLU A 72 -7.48 -5.95 -17.63
CA GLU A 72 -6.76 -4.73 -18.02
C GLU A 72 -5.24 -4.91 -17.85
N CYS A 73 -4.44 -4.23 -18.67
CA CYS A 73 -3.02 -4.13 -18.40
C CYS A 73 -2.80 -3.59 -17.00
N ASP A 74 -1.85 -4.20 -16.28
CA ASP A 74 -1.35 -3.62 -15.04
C ASP A 74 -0.87 -2.22 -15.41
N ARG A 75 -1.59 -1.20 -14.92
CA ARG A 75 -1.15 0.18 -15.02
C ARG A 75 0.30 0.17 -14.57
N PRO A 76 1.27 0.68 -15.38
CA PRO A 76 2.66 0.68 -14.95
C PRO A 76 2.70 1.15 -13.51
N LEU A 77 3.17 0.26 -12.61
CA LEU A 77 3.46 0.64 -11.24
C LEU A 77 4.48 1.75 -11.38
N GLN A 78 3.99 2.96 -11.07
CA GLN A 78 4.45 4.27 -11.52
C GLN A 78 3.64 4.79 -12.73
N PRO A 79 2.62 5.65 -12.49
CA PRO A 79 2.72 6.92 -13.18
C PRO A 79 4.16 7.37 -12.96
N LYS A 80 4.93 7.61 -14.01
CA LYS A 80 5.98 8.61 -13.92
C LYS A 80 5.24 9.86 -13.48
N VAL A 81 5.07 10.03 -12.18
CA VAL A 81 4.67 11.28 -11.57
C VAL A 81 5.73 12.19 -12.11
N LYS A 82 5.35 13.04 -13.07
CA LYS A 82 6.25 14.09 -13.53
C LYS A 82 6.77 14.74 -12.26
N PRO A 83 8.09 14.93 -12.10
CA PRO A 83 8.58 15.80 -11.04
C PRO A 83 7.75 17.09 -11.18
N ASN A 84 7.01 17.45 -10.14
CA ASN A 84 6.01 18.55 -10.11
C ASN A 84 4.59 18.22 -10.62
N SER A 85 4.05 17.03 -10.35
CA SER A 85 2.59 16.85 -10.44
C SER A 85 1.92 17.49 -9.21
N PRO A 86 0.89 18.34 -9.37
CA PRO A 86 0.28 19.04 -8.24
C PRO A 86 -0.25 18.06 -7.19
N ILE A 87 0.27 18.14 -5.96
CA ILE A 87 -0.33 17.42 -4.83
C ILE A 87 -1.67 18.09 -4.51
N MET A 88 -2.75 17.32 -4.66
CA MET A 88 -4.09 17.71 -4.25
C MET A 88 -4.29 17.32 -2.79
N CYS A 89 -4.46 18.31 -1.92
CA CYS A 89 -4.74 18.09 -0.50
C CYS A 89 -6.21 18.35 -0.19
N THR A 90 -6.73 17.63 0.80
CA THR A 90 -8.04 17.96 1.38
C THR A 90 -7.95 19.29 2.14
N MET A 91 -9.07 19.98 2.28
CA MET A 91 -9.18 21.21 3.09
C MET A 91 -9.51 20.91 4.56
N ILE A 92 -9.31 19.66 5.01
CA ILE A 92 -9.46 19.27 6.41
C ILE A 92 -8.33 19.92 7.19
N TYR A 93 -8.67 20.70 8.22
CA TYR A 93 -7.72 21.43 9.03
C TYR A 93 -7.26 20.58 10.22
N GLU A 94 -6.08 19.97 10.07
CA GLU A 94 -5.37 19.16 11.08
C GLU A 94 -3.92 19.65 11.12
N PRO A 95 -3.67 20.82 11.74
CA PRO A 95 -2.45 21.57 11.50
C PRO A 95 -1.20 20.85 12.00
N VAL A 96 -0.08 21.07 11.30
CA VAL A 96 1.24 20.57 11.69
C VAL A 96 2.28 21.68 11.59
N CYS A 97 3.21 21.72 12.54
CA CYS A 97 4.33 22.64 12.52
C CYS A 97 5.52 22.01 11.78
N GLY A 98 5.96 22.67 10.71
CA GLY A 98 7.13 22.27 9.92
C GLY A 98 8.45 22.70 10.56
N SER A 99 9.54 22.02 10.20
CA SER A 99 10.91 22.37 10.62
C SER A 99 11.42 23.69 10.06
N ASP A 100 10.66 24.31 9.15
CA ASP A 100 10.85 25.66 8.64
C ASP A 100 10.10 26.73 9.46
N GLY A 101 9.47 26.33 10.58
CA GLY A 101 8.69 27.21 11.45
C GLY A 101 7.35 27.64 10.86
N LYS A 102 6.87 26.99 9.79
CA LYS A 102 5.57 27.28 9.18
C LYS A 102 4.50 26.30 9.62
N THR A 103 3.32 26.82 9.93
CA THR A 103 2.11 26.03 10.12
C THR A 103 1.57 25.60 8.76
N TYR A 104 1.39 24.29 8.59
CA TYR A 104 0.70 23.70 7.44
C TYR A 104 -0.69 23.24 7.87
N GLY A 105 -1.70 23.51 7.04
CA GLY A 105 -3.10 23.17 7.38
C GLY A 105 -3.36 21.68 7.56
N ASN A 106 -2.51 20.83 6.96
CA ASN A 106 -2.41 19.41 7.27
C ASN A 106 -1.08 18.82 6.76
N ALA A 107 -0.80 17.57 7.12
CA ALA A 107 0.41 16.85 6.71
C ALA A 107 0.55 16.72 5.17
N CYS A 108 -0.57 16.66 4.43
CA CYS A 108 -0.51 16.67 2.96
C CYS A 108 0.05 17.99 2.44
N MET A 109 -0.39 19.13 2.98
CA MET A 109 0.08 20.45 2.56
C MET A 109 1.58 20.65 2.83
N LEU A 110 2.10 20.09 3.94
CA LEU A 110 3.55 20.08 4.20
C LEU A 110 4.31 19.25 3.16
N ASN A 111 3.79 18.07 2.81
CA ASN A 111 4.39 17.23 1.77
C ASN A 111 4.32 17.88 0.37
N ALA A 112 3.25 18.64 0.10
CA ALA A 112 3.14 19.48 -1.09
C ALA A 112 4.23 20.56 -1.11
N ALA A 113 4.47 21.24 0.01
CA ALA A 113 5.54 22.22 0.13
C ALA A 113 6.94 21.61 -0.05
N ASN A 114 7.16 20.37 0.37
CA ASN A 114 8.40 19.64 0.11
C ASN A 114 8.68 19.38 -1.39
N GLN A 115 7.66 19.37 -2.25
CA GLN A 115 7.88 19.29 -3.70
C GLN A 115 8.35 20.64 -4.28
N ALA A 116 7.96 21.75 -3.66
CA ALA A 116 8.35 23.10 -4.07
C ALA A 116 9.64 23.59 -3.39
N SER A 117 10.04 22.97 -2.29
CA SER A 117 11.21 23.33 -1.48
C SER A 117 12.44 22.50 -1.88
N LYS A 118 13.61 23.13 -1.95
CA LYS A 118 14.91 22.44 -2.08
C LYS A 118 15.33 21.72 -0.78
N ASN A 119 14.72 22.12 0.35
CA ASN A 119 15.02 21.59 1.68
C ASN A 119 13.89 20.67 2.14
N LYS A 120 14.25 19.53 2.75
CA LYS A 120 13.30 18.59 3.35
C LYS A 120 12.75 19.17 4.67
N ILE A 121 11.50 19.61 4.62
CA ILE A 121 10.71 20.07 5.76
C ILE A 121 10.11 18.84 6.44
N VAL A 122 10.34 18.67 7.73
CA VAL A 122 9.76 17.58 8.54
C VAL A 122 8.74 18.16 9.52
N ILE A 123 7.78 17.35 9.95
CA ILE A 123 6.86 17.75 11.03
C ILE A 123 7.66 17.74 12.34
N VAL A 124 7.73 18.90 13.00
CA VAL A 124 8.35 19.05 14.33
C VAL A 124 7.32 18.83 15.43
N LYS A 125 6.10 19.38 15.27
CA LYS A 125 5.05 19.34 16.29
C LYS A 125 3.68 19.16 15.64
N GLN A 126 2.80 18.42 16.30
CA GLN A 126 1.37 18.35 15.95
C GLN A 126 0.66 19.62 16.45
N GLY A 127 -0.19 20.21 15.60
CA GLY A 127 -0.78 21.53 15.83
C GLY A 127 -0.08 22.64 15.05
N GLU A 128 -0.54 23.88 15.24
CA GLU A 128 0.11 25.05 14.66
C GLU A 128 1.52 25.24 15.25
N CYS A 129 2.42 25.85 14.48
CA CYS A 129 3.66 26.36 15.05
C CYS A 129 3.32 27.42 16.09
N ASP A 130 3.95 27.32 17.25
CA ASP A 130 3.92 28.42 18.21
C ASP A 130 4.60 29.61 17.52
N GLN A 131 3.98 30.79 17.59
CA GLN A 131 4.65 31.99 17.12
C GLN A 131 5.98 32.11 17.87
N PRO A 132 7.12 32.37 17.19
CA PRO A 132 8.39 32.57 17.87
C PRO A 132 8.24 33.66 18.92
N GLN A 133 8.24 33.28 20.19
CA GLN A 133 8.05 34.21 21.29
C GLN A 133 9.42 34.77 21.66
N GLN A 134 9.53 36.09 21.73
CA GLN A 134 10.69 36.71 22.37
C GLN A 134 10.63 36.35 23.86
N PRO A 135 11.74 35.89 24.45
CA PRO A 135 11.79 35.66 25.88
C PRO A 135 11.65 36.97 26.64
N ASP A 136 10.85 37.01 27.71
CA ASP A 136 10.79 38.18 28.58
C ASP A 136 11.98 38.15 29.55
N CYS A 137 13.05 38.87 29.21
CA CYS A 137 14.25 38.93 30.03
C CYS A 137 14.18 40.00 31.13
N ARG A 138 13.13 40.82 31.19
CA ARG A 138 12.96 41.88 32.21
C ARG A 138 12.85 41.36 33.65
N PRO A 139 12.18 40.22 33.94
CA PRO A 139 12.03 39.69 35.29
C PRO A 139 13.31 39.10 35.89
N TYR A 140 14.37 38.93 35.10
CA TYR A 140 15.59 38.23 35.49
C TYR A 140 16.76 39.22 35.66
N PRO A 141 16.91 39.86 36.83
CA PRO A 141 18.08 40.69 37.11
C PRO A 141 19.36 39.85 37.14
N SER A 142 20.51 40.49 36.91
CA SER A 142 21.83 39.87 36.67
C SER A 142 22.40 38.94 37.76
N ASN A 143 21.65 38.57 38.80
CA ASN A 143 22.09 37.78 39.96
C ASN A 143 21.80 36.27 39.82
N GLY A 144 22.00 35.72 38.61
CA GLY A 144 21.79 34.30 38.34
C GLY A 144 20.34 33.91 38.05
N CYS A 145 20.14 32.67 37.61
CA CYS A 145 18.81 32.14 37.28
C CYS A 145 18.27 31.26 38.40
N PRO A 146 16.94 31.26 38.64
CA PRO A 146 16.33 30.34 39.59
C PRO A 146 16.50 28.90 39.13
N GLU A 147 16.74 27.97 40.07
CA GLU A 147 16.83 26.53 39.82
C GLU A 147 15.44 25.87 39.68
N ILE A 148 14.55 26.51 38.91
CA ILE A 148 13.21 25.98 38.62
C ILE A 148 13.24 25.37 37.22
N TYR A 149 12.94 24.08 37.12
CA TYR A 149 12.86 23.39 35.84
C TYR A 149 11.49 23.63 35.18
N LYS A 150 11.46 24.56 34.22
CA LYS A 150 10.30 24.90 33.38
C LYS A 150 10.79 25.10 31.94
N PRO A 151 11.09 24.01 31.23
CA PRO A 151 11.92 24.08 30.03
C PRO A 151 11.27 24.82 28.87
N VAL A 152 12.09 25.41 28.02
CA VAL A 152 11.70 26.04 26.75
C VAL A 152 12.62 25.59 25.63
N CYS A 153 12.08 25.41 24.43
CA CYS A 153 12.85 25.08 23.25
C CYS A 153 13.24 26.35 22.51
N GLY A 154 14.55 26.62 22.42
CA GLY A 154 15.11 27.74 21.69
C GLY A 154 15.09 27.54 20.18
N SER A 155 15.11 28.65 19.43
CA SER A 155 15.22 28.64 17.96
C SER A 155 16.56 28.14 17.43
N ASP A 156 17.54 27.94 18.32
CA ASP A 156 18.79 27.26 18.04
C ASP A 156 18.70 25.74 18.24
N GLY A 157 17.50 25.22 18.55
CA GLY A 157 17.24 23.79 18.75
C GLY A 157 17.71 23.26 20.10
N LYS A 158 18.06 24.13 21.05
CA LYS A 158 18.47 23.73 22.40
C LYS A 158 17.33 23.86 23.41
N THR A 159 17.26 22.88 24.30
CA THR A 159 16.41 22.97 25.50
C THR A 159 17.13 23.82 26.55
N TYR A 160 16.45 24.85 27.04
CA TYR A 160 16.88 25.64 28.19
C TYR A 160 16.05 25.21 29.40
N GLY A 161 16.68 25.08 30.59
CA GLY A 161 16.00 24.61 31.80
C GLY A 161 14.87 25.53 32.24
N ASN A 162 14.99 26.82 31.91
CA ASN A 162 13.92 27.80 31.98
C ASN A 162 14.20 29.01 31.08
N GLU A 163 13.23 29.92 30.99
CA GLU A 163 13.34 31.15 30.20
C GLU A 163 14.47 32.09 30.67
N CYS A 164 14.83 32.08 31.96
CA CYS A 164 15.98 32.85 32.45
C CYS A 164 17.29 32.34 31.84
N GLU A 165 17.48 31.02 31.78
CA GLU A 165 18.68 30.44 31.18
C GLU A 165 18.78 30.76 29.68
N LEU A 166 17.65 30.79 28.97
CA LEU A 166 17.59 31.24 27.57
C LEU A 166 17.97 32.73 27.47
N CYS A 167 17.42 33.58 28.33
CA CYS A 167 17.80 34.99 28.43
C CYS A 167 19.30 35.19 28.73
N ALA A 168 19.89 34.35 29.59
CA ALA A 168 21.32 34.37 29.88
C ALA A 168 22.15 34.00 28.63
N ALA A 169 21.72 32.99 27.87
CA ALA A 169 22.36 32.64 26.60
C ALA A 169 22.26 33.76 25.55
N ASN A 170 21.13 34.47 25.49
CA ASN A 170 20.94 35.62 24.61
C ASN A 170 21.83 36.83 24.90
N LYS A 171 22.56 36.85 26.04
CA LYS A 171 23.58 37.87 26.31
C LYS A 171 24.79 37.74 25.37
N VAL A 172 25.08 36.53 24.90
CA VAL A 172 26.25 36.22 24.05
C VAL A 172 25.88 35.69 22.66
N SER A 173 24.67 35.18 22.48
CA SER A 173 24.20 34.65 21.19
C SER A 173 23.75 35.75 20.21
N LYS A 174 24.17 35.64 18.95
CA LYS A 174 23.68 36.44 17.81
C LYS A 174 23.50 35.52 16.58
N PRO A 175 22.31 35.44 15.95
CA PRO A 175 21.07 36.17 16.27
C PRO A 175 20.46 35.77 17.63
N GLN A 176 19.53 36.59 18.14
CA GLN A 176 18.77 36.30 19.36
C GLN A 176 17.99 35.00 19.21
N ILE A 177 18.07 34.15 20.23
CA ILE A 177 17.36 32.89 20.33
C ILE A 177 15.92 33.19 20.78
N LEU A 178 14.94 32.72 20.02
CA LEU A 178 13.51 32.84 20.30
C LEU A 178 12.98 31.55 20.94
N ILE A 179 11.88 31.63 21.68
CA ILE A 179 11.16 30.45 22.15
C ILE A 179 10.31 29.93 20.99
N VAL A 180 10.62 28.73 20.52
CA VAL A 180 9.89 28.04 19.44
C VAL A 180 8.79 27.14 19.99
N LYS A 181 8.95 26.63 21.21
CA LYS A 181 7.99 25.73 21.85
C LYS A 181 8.16 25.77 23.37
N GLN A 182 7.05 25.70 24.11
CA GLN A 182 7.05 25.47 25.55
C GLN A 182 7.35 24.01 25.86
N GLY A 183 8.23 23.75 26.82
CA GLY A 183 8.78 22.43 27.10
C GLY A 183 10.13 22.20 26.41
N GLU A 184 10.64 20.97 26.52
CA GLU A 184 11.91 20.58 25.90
C GLU A 184 11.81 20.57 24.36
N CYS A 185 12.93 20.82 23.69
CA CYS A 185 13.02 20.57 22.26
C CYS A 185 12.79 19.10 21.98
N ASP A 186 12.03 18.82 20.92
CA ASP A 186 11.89 17.46 20.42
C ASP A 186 13.27 16.99 19.97
N GLN A 187 13.81 15.99 20.65
CA GLN A 187 15.06 15.37 20.23
C GLN A 187 14.87 14.91 18.78
N PRO A 188 15.83 15.17 17.86
CA PRO A 188 15.82 14.48 16.58
C PRO A 188 15.72 13.00 16.91
N GLN A 189 14.64 12.34 16.51
CA GLN A 189 14.53 10.89 16.70
C GLN A 189 15.75 10.30 16.00
N GLN A 190 16.73 9.89 16.80
CA GLN A 190 17.94 9.30 16.26
C GLN A 190 17.48 8.09 15.46
N PRO A 191 17.95 7.91 14.21
CA PRO A 191 17.78 6.64 13.55
C PRO A 191 18.46 5.62 14.45
N ASN A 192 17.67 4.73 15.08
CA ASN A 192 18.06 3.72 16.08
C ASN A 192 17.92 4.09 17.58
N SER A 193 17.18 5.12 17.97
CA SER A 193 16.76 5.21 19.38
C SER A 193 15.78 4.08 19.72
N PRO A 194 15.95 3.34 20.83
CA PRO A 194 15.03 2.29 21.23
C PRO A 194 13.62 2.88 21.41
N ILE A 195 12.64 2.42 20.63
CA ILE A 195 11.25 2.80 20.85
C ILE A 195 10.81 2.21 22.20
N MET A 196 10.58 3.11 23.16
CA MET A 196 9.98 2.76 24.44
C MET A 196 8.47 2.77 24.30
N CYS A 197 7.86 1.59 24.32
CA CYS A 197 6.40 1.46 24.27
C CYS A 197 5.80 1.27 25.65
N THR A 198 4.63 1.87 25.87
CA THR A 198 3.79 1.53 27.02
C THR A 198 3.30 0.09 26.90
N MET A 199 3.02 -0.55 28.04
CA MET A 199 2.42 -1.89 28.09
C MET A 199 0.88 -1.86 28.01
N ILE A 200 0.30 -0.74 27.58
CA ILE A 200 -1.15 -0.61 27.40
C ILE A 200 -1.58 -1.53 26.26
N TYR A 201 -2.49 -2.46 26.56
CA TYR A 201 -3.00 -3.41 25.59
C TYR A 201 -4.14 -2.79 24.77
N LYS A 202 -3.84 -2.39 23.53
CA LYS A 202 -4.79 -1.88 22.53
C LYS A 202 -4.41 -2.46 21.17
N PRO A 203 -4.74 -3.73 20.92
CA PRO A 203 -4.07 -4.51 19.89
C PRO A 203 -4.41 -4.05 18.46
N VAL A 204 -3.48 -4.30 17.54
CA VAL A 204 -3.64 -4.06 16.10
C VAL A 204 -3.13 -5.26 15.30
N CYS A 205 -3.77 -5.55 14.16
CA CYS A 205 -3.34 -6.60 13.25
C CYS A 205 -2.48 -6.02 12.14
N GLY A 206 -1.23 -6.48 12.06
CA GLY A 206 -0.28 -6.09 11.02
C GLY A 206 -0.53 -6.79 9.68
N SER A 207 -0.02 -6.19 8.60
CA SER A 207 -0.03 -6.77 7.25
C SER A 207 0.82 -8.02 7.12
N ASP A 208 1.66 -8.32 8.11
CA ASP A 208 2.40 -9.57 8.24
C ASP A 208 1.60 -10.67 8.95
N GLY A 209 0.32 -10.42 9.24
CA GLY A 209 -0.56 -11.37 9.93
C GLY A 209 -0.28 -11.50 11.43
N LYS A 210 0.55 -10.63 12.02
CA LYS A 210 0.85 -10.64 13.45
C LYS A 210 0.02 -9.64 14.22
N THR A 211 -0.44 -10.06 15.41
CA THR A 211 -1.04 -9.19 16.40
C THR A 211 0.05 -8.44 17.15
N TYR A 212 -0.04 -7.11 17.18
CA TYR A 212 0.80 -6.25 18.01
C TYR A 212 0.00 -5.74 19.20
N SER A 213 0.59 -5.78 20.40
CA SER A 213 -0.08 -5.39 21.66
C SER A 213 -0.58 -3.94 21.65
N ASN A 214 0.07 -3.07 20.89
CA ASN A 214 -0.39 -1.74 20.55
C ASN A 214 0.31 -1.21 19.29
N GLU A 215 -0.15 -0.08 18.77
CA GLU A 215 0.42 0.58 17.59
C GLU A 215 1.89 0.96 17.76
N CYS A 216 2.32 1.33 18.98
CA CYS A 216 3.73 1.60 19.26
C CYS A 216 4.60 0.36 19.01
N MET A 217 4.16 -0.83 19.45
CA MET A 217 4.88 -2.09 19.25
C MET A 217 4.99 -2.46 17.75
N LEU A 218 3.98 -2.13 16.95
CA LEU A 218 4.04 -2.30 15.49
C LEU A 218 5.08 -1.35 14.88
N ASN A 219 5.10 -0.09 15.31
CA ASN A 219 6.07 0.90 14.84
C ASN A 219 7.51 0.53 15.28
N ALA A 220 7.68 -0.04 16.47
CA ALA A 220 8.94 -0.61 16.93
C ALA A 220 9.41 -1.75 16.03
N ALA A 221 8.50 -2.66 15.64
CA ALA A 221 8.81 -3.72 14.70
C ALA A 221 9.19 -3.20 13.31
N ASN A 222 8.57 -2.11 12.85
CA ASN A 222 8.95 -1.44 11.59
C ASN A 222 10.35 -0.81 11.62
N GLN A 223 10.85 -0.38 12.78
CA GLN A 223 12.24 0.07 12.89
C GLN A 223 13.24 -1.10 12.86
N ALA A 224 12.85 -2.26 13.40
CA ALA A 224 13.67 -3.47 13.38
C ALA A 224 13.62 -4.23 12.04
N SER A 225 12.57 -4.02 11.24
CA SER A 225 12.30 -4.73 9.99
C SER A 225 12.62 -3.86 8.76
N LYS A 226 13.18 -4.46 7.71
CA LYS A 226 13.32 -3.80 6.39
C LYS A 226 11.97 -3.68 5.65
N ASN A 227 10.95 -4.42 6.09
CA ASN A 227 9.63 -4.45 5.47
C ASN A 227 8.66 -3.52 6.23
N LYS A 228 7.93 -2.69 5.49
CA LYS A 228 6.88 -1.81 6.02
C LYS A 228 5.62 -2.60 6.35
N ILE A 229 5.40 -2.85 7.63
CA ILE A 229 4.19 -3.45 8.20
C ILE A 229 3.17 -2.33 8.38
N VAL A 230 1.97 -2.50 7.81
CA VAL A 230 0.86 -1.55 7.97
C VAL A 230 -0.25 -2.19 8.80
N ILE A 231 -1.03 -1.38 9.51
CA ILE A 231 -2.21 -1.87 10.23
C ILE A 231 -3.28 -2.25 9.21
N VAL A 232 -3.71 -3.52 9.23
CA VAL A 232 -4.81 -4.05 8.40
C VAL A 232 -6.15 -3.82 9.09
N LYS A 233 -6.22 -4.10 10.40
CA LYS A 233 -7.41 -3.85 11.22
C LYS A 233 -7.04 -3.51 12.66
N GLN A 234 -7.95 -2.81 13.33
CA GLN A 234 -7.93 -2.65 14.78
C GLN A 234 -8.30 -3.97 15.45
N GLY A 235 -7.71 -4.25 16.61
CA GLY A 235 -7.85 -5.52 17.30
C GLY A 235 -6.82 -6.57 16.87
N GLU A 236 -6.92 -7.76 17.45
CA GLU A 236 -6.02 -8.88 17.15
C GLU A 236 -6.28 -9.45 15.75
N CYS A 237 -5.25 -10.05 15.12
CA CYS A 237 -5.43 -10.81 13.89
C CYS A 237 -6.36 -12.00 14.10
N ASP A 238 -7.13 -12.32 13.06
CA ASP A 238 -7.99 -13.50 13.06
C ASP A 238 -7.11 -14.76 13.19
N GLN A 239 -7.45 -15.61 14.15
CA GLN A 239 -6.81 -16.91 14.27
C GLN A 239 -7.36 -17.84 13.19
N PRO A 240 -6.52 -18.68 12.55
CA PRO A 240 -6.99 -19.66 11.58
C PRO A 240 -8.04 -20.59 12.21
N GLN A 241 -9.23 -20.63 11.63
CA GLN A 241 -10.34 -21.46 12.10
C GLN A 241 -10.51 -22.68 11.19
N GLN A 242 -10.82 -23.84 11.78
CA GLN A 242 -11.25 -24.99 10.98
C GLN A 242 -12.66 -24.73 10.43
N PRO A 243 -12.89 -24.94 9.13
CA PRO A 243 -14.22 -24.84 8.58
C PRO A 243 -15.10 -25.99 9.10
N ASN A 244 -16.37 -25.71 9.36
CA ASN A 244 -17.35 -26.69 9.79
C ASN A 244 -17.86 -27.50 8.60
N CYS A 245 -17.02 -28.41 8.13
CA CYS A 245 -17.36 -29.29 7.02
C CYS A 245 -18.25 -30.44 7.48
N LYS A 246 -19.56 -30.18 7.49
CA LYS A 246 -20.56 -31.23 7.64
C LYS A 246 -20.51 -32.17 6.42
N PRO A 247 -20.83 -33.47 6.59
CA PRO A 247 -20.97 -34.39 5.47
C PRO A 247 -21.96 -33.82 4.45
N ASN A 248 -21.46 -33.48 3.26
CA ASN A 248 -22.26 -32.96 2.16
C ASN A 248 -22.10 -33.89 0.95
N PRO A 249 -22.71 -35.07 0.97
CA PRO A 249 -22.51 -36.09 -0.06
C PRO A 249 -22.97 -35.65 -1.46
N SER A 250 -23.83 -34.63 -1.54
CA SER A 250 -24.33 -34.09 -2.81
C SER A 250 -23.61 -32.81 -3.27
N ASN A 251 -22.63 -32.31 -2.50
CA ASN A 251 -21.93 -31.03 -2.76
C ASN A 251 -22.89 -29.84 -3.01
N ILE A 252 -24.08 -29.87 -2.40
CA ILE A 252 -25.08 -28.82 -2.58
C ILE A 252 -24.77 -27.71 -1.58
N CYS A 253 -24.48 -26.51 -2.09
CA CYS A 253 -24.27 -25.31 -1.28
C CYS A 253 -25.34 -24.27 -1.61
N THR A 254 -25.73 -23.49 -0.59
CA THR A 254 -26.58 -22.32 -0.80
C THR A 254 -25.80 -21.27 -1.61
N LYS A 255 -26.52 -20.45 -2.40
CA LYS A 255 -25.93 -19.32 -3.13
C LYS A 255 -25.81 -18.04 -2.28
N ILE A 256 -25.94 -18.16 -0.95
CA ILE A 256 -25.80 -17.02 -0.04
C ILE A 256 -24.33 -16.57 -0.05
N TYR A 257 -24.12 -15.29 -0.33
CA TYR A 257 -22.78 -14.70 -0.33
C TYR A 257 -22.39 -14.28 1.09
N LYS A 258 -21.54 -15.09 1.74
CA LYS A 258 -20.95 -14.84 3.05
C LYS A 258 -19.47 -15.27 2.97
N PRO A 259 -18.62 -14.46 2.33
CA PRO A 259 -17.31 -14.92 1.89
C PRO A 259 -16.38 -15.23 3.05
N VAL A 260 -15.47 -16.17 2.83
CA VAL A 260 -14.37 -16.51 3.72
C VAL A 260 -13.05 -16.55 2.95
N CYS A 261 -11.97 -16.08 3.57
CA CYS A 261 -10.65 -16.17 2.99
C CYS A 261 -9.98 -17.45 3.48
N GLY A 262 -9.64 -18.33 2.54
CA GLY A 262 -8.93 -19.57 2.83
C GLY A 262 -7.45 -19.33 3.13
N SER A 263 -6.83 -20.24 3.88
CA SER A 263 -5.38 -20.26 4.14
C SER A 263 -4.53 -20.50 2.88
N ASP A 264 -5.17 -20.82 1.76
CA ASP A 264 -4.60 -20.90 0.42
C ASP A 264 -4.65 -19.55 -0.34
N GLY A 265 -5.06 -18.47 0.34
CA GLY A 265 -5.18 -17.13 -0.23
C GLY A 265 -6.37 -16.96 -1.17
N LYS A 266 -7.29 -17.94 -1.26
CA LYS A 266 -8.48 -17.85 -2.12
C LYS A 266 -9.72 -17.42 -1.34
N THR A 267 -10.51 -16.54 -1.95
CA THR A 267 -11.85 -16.20 -1.46
C THR A 267 -12.84 -17.29 -1.86
N TYR A 268 -13.55 -17.83 -0.89
CA TYR A 268 -14.68 -18.74 -1.10
C TYR A 268 -15.98 -17.99 -0.82
N SER A 269 -16.96 -18.06 -1.72
CA SER A 269 -18.21 -17.28 -1.61
C SER A 269 -19.01 -17.59 -0.33
N ASN A 270 -18.82 -18.78 0.22
CA ASN A 270 -19.23 -19.16 1.56
C ASN A 270 -18.41 -20.36 2.05
N GLU A 271 -18.50 -20.63 3.36
CA GLU A 271 -17.81 -21.74 4.03
C GLU A 271 -18.15 -23.12 3.43
N CYS A 272 -19.37 -23.33 2.92
CA CYS A 272 -19.76 -24.58 2.27
C CYS A 272 -18.90 -24.85 1.03
N LEU A 273 -18.67 -23.83 0.19
CA LEU A 273 -17.82 -23.96 -0.99
C LEU A 273 -16.36 -24.21 -0.64
N LEU A 274 -15.86 -23.65 0.46
CA LEU A 274 -14.53 -23.98 0.99
C LEU A 274 -14.47 -25.47 1.39
N CYS A 275 -15.50 -25.98 2.07
CA CYS A 275 -15.58 -27.39 2.43
C CYS A 275 -15.64 -28.32 1.22
N VAL A 276 -16.40 -27.98 0.18
CA VAL A 276 -16.42 -28.73 -1.08
C VAL A 276 -15.04 -28.76 -1.73
N ALA A 277 -14.31 -27.64 -1.71
CA ALA A 277 -12.93 -27.57 -2.23
C ALA A 277 -11.97 -28.48 -1.44
N ASN A 278 -12.04 -28.46 -0.10
CA ASN A 278 -11.28 -29.37 0.76
C ASN A 278 -11.56 -30.84 0.44
N GLN A 279 -12.82 -31.21 0.20
CA GLN A 279 -13.22 -32.57 -0.14
C GLN A 279 -12.74 -32.98 -1.54
N ALA A 280 -12.93 -32.12 -2.54
CA ALA A 280 -12.57 -32.40 -3.93
C ALA A 280 -11.05 -32.53 -4.13
N SER A 281 -10.26 -31.66 -3.48
CA SER A 281 -8.81 -31.63 -3.61
C SER A 281 -8.08 -32.41 -2.51
N LYS A 282 -8.80 -32.99 -1.54
CA LYS A 282 -8.25 -33.65 -0.34
C LYS A 282 -7.27 -32.74 0.43
N THR A 283 -7.57 -31.45 0.49
CA THR A 283 -6.77 -30.42 1.15
C THR A 283 -7.37 -30.05 2.50
N LYS A 284 -6.55 -29.45 3.38
CA LYS A 284 -6.97 -28.92 4.68
C LYS A 284 -6.81 -27.39 4.69
N ILE A 285 -7.64 -26.72 3.91
CA ILE A 285 -7.71 -25.25 3.86
C ILE A 285 -8.46 -24.78 5.10
N LEU A 286 -7.82 -23.90 5.88
CA LEU A 286 -8.41 -23.25 7.05
C LEU A 286 -9.06 -21.94 6.63
N ILE A 287 -10.01 -21.45 7.44
CA ILE A 287 -10.51 -20.08 7.30
C ILE A 287 -9.50 -19.17 7.97
N GLN A 288 -8.79 -18.36 7.19
CA GLN A 288 -7.83 -17.38 7.70
C GLN A 288 -8.54 -16.16 8.28
N ARG A 289 -9.63 -15.72 7.63
CA ARG A 289 -10.51 -14.65 8.12
C ARG A 289 -11.88 -14.71 7.48
N GLN A 290 -12.85 -14.06 8.12
CA GLN A 290 -14.15 -13.77 7.52
C GLN A 290 -14.02 -12.66 6.47
N GLY A 291 -14.79 -12.74 5.39
CA GLY A 291 -14.69 -11.83 4.25
C GLY A 291 -13.81 -12.36 3.12
N GLU A 292 -13.63 -11.55 2.09
CA GLU A 292 -12.75 -11.87 0.96
C GLU A 292 -11.27 -11.79 1.35
N CYS A 293 -10.37 -12.42 0.60
CA CYS A 293 -8.93 -12.23 0.75
C CYS A 293 -8.48 -10.86 0.20
N ASP A 294 -7.54 -10.21 0.87
CA ASP A 294 -6.98 -8.94 0.40
C ASP A 294 -6.04 -9.20 -0.77
N LYS A 295 -6.38 -8.66 -1.95
CA LYS A 295 -5.52 -8.72 -3.15
C LYS A 295 -4.21 -7.92 -3.02
N ARG A 296 -3.91 -7.35 -1.84
CA ARG A 296 -2.74 -6.51 -1.55
C ARG A 296 -1.70 -7.18 -0.65
N LEU A 297 -1.94 -8.42 -0.21
CA LEU A 297 -0.96 -9.20 0.55
C LEU A 297 -0.33 -10.24 -0.39
N PRO A 298 0.99 -10.18 -0.67
CA PRO A 298 1.66 -11.28 -1.35
C PRO A 298 1.68 -12.51 -0.43
N ALA A 299 1.39 -13.67 -1.03
CA ALA A 299 1.46 -14.98 -0.41
C ALA A 299 2.90 -15.38 -0.04
#